data_AF-A4C5S5-F1
#
_entry.id   AF-A4C5S5-F1
#
_cell.length_a   1.000
_cell.length_b   1.000
_cell.length_c   1.000
_cell.angle_alpha   90.00
_cell.angle_beta   90.00
_cell.angle_gamma   90.00
#
_symmetry.space_group_name_H-M   'P 1'
#
loop_
_entity.id
_entity.type
_entity.pdbx_description
1 polymer ?
#
loop_
_entity_poly.entity_id
_entity_poly.type
_entity_poly.pdbx_seq_one_letter_code
_entity_poly.pdbx_strand_id
1 'polypeptide(L)' 'MTDIATQLANAPKHVQLAIDLIMLLEQHELAPNDVIAALDIVKADFIAKEKSAAVRNKNHITGSQSCSVES' A
#
# COMPACT_ATOMS: atom_id res chain seq x y z
N MET A 1 29.98 -17.74 8.67
CA MET A 1 28.51 -17.73 8.87
C MET A 1 28.08 -16.30 8.76
N THR A 2 27.95 -15.81 7.54
CA THR A 2 27.76 -14.39 7.27
C THR A 2 26.55 -14.25 6.36
N ASP A 3 25.71 -13.28 6.69
CA ASP A 3 24.91 -12.49 5.74
C ASP A 3 23.46 -12.85 5.41
N ILE A 4 22.70 -13.59 6.22
CA ILE A 4 21.22 -13.40 6.13
C ILE A 4 20.84 -12.07 6.77
N ALA A 5 21.33 -11.79 7.98
CA ALA A 5 21.02 -10.56 8.71
C ALA A 5 21.53 -9.29 8.01
N THR A 6 22.72 -9.33 7.40
CA THR A 6 23.31 -8.19 6.69
C THR A 6 22.68 -7.97 5.31
N GLN A 7 22.27 -9.04 4.61
CA GLN A 7 21.52 -8.90 3.35
C GLN A 7 20.12 -8.36 3.62
N LEU A 8 19.47 -8.77 4.72
CA LEU A 8 18.18 -8.24 5.11
C LEU A 8 18.26 -6.77 5.51
N ALA A 9 19.28 -6.37 6.28
CA ALA A 9 19.47 -4.98 6.70
C ALA A 9 19.71 -4.03 5.51
N ASN A 10 20.38 -4.51 4.45
CA ASN A 10 20.65 -3.74 3.24
C ASN A 10 19.58 -3.91 2.14
N ALA A 11 18.61 -4.81 2.33
CA ALA A 11 17.58 -5.05 1.33
C ALA A 11 16.63 -3.84 1.22
N PRO A 12 16.04 -3.60 0.04
CA PRO A 12 14.97 -2.62 -0.11
C PRO A 12 13.84 -2.87 0.89
N LYS A 13 13.21 -1.79 1.37
CA LYS A 13 12.20 -1.87 2.43
C LYS A 13 11.02 -2.81 2.12
N HIS A 14 10.63 -2.93 0.85
CA HIS A 14 9.60 -3.85 0.41
C HIS A 14 10.01 -5.33 0.54
N VAL A 15 11.30 -5.64 0.38
CA VAL A 15 11.84 -7.01 0.53
C VAL A 15 11.86 -7.39 2.01
N GLN A 16 12.32 -6.50 2.89
CA GLN A 16 12.30 -6.71 4.34
C GLN A 16 10.87 -6.99 4.83
N LEU A 17 9.92 -6.15 4.41
CA LEU A 17 8.50 -6.30 4.79
C LEU A 17 7.90 -7.62 4.27
N ALA A 18 8.27 -8.06 3.07
CA ALA A 18 7.80 -9.34 2.54
C ALA A 18 8.30 -10.52 3.39
N ILE A 19 9.55 -10.47 3.86
CA ILE A 19 10.13 -11.52 4.71
C ILE A 19 9.46 -11.53 6.08
N ASP A 20 9.27 -10.36 6.71
CA ASP A 20 8.56 -10.25 7.99
C ASP A 20 7.14 -10.82 7.88
N LEU A 21 6.44 -10.49 6.78
CA LEU A 21 5.08 -10.96 6.55
C LEU A 21 5.03 -12.48 6.38
N ILE A 22 5.95 -13.06 5.60
CA ILE A 22 6.01 -14.52 5.41
C ILE A 22 6.28 -15.22 6.76
N MET A 23 7.23 -14.70 7.55
CA MET A 23 7.54 -15.27 8.87
C MET A 23 6.31 -15.28 9.79
N LEU A 24 5.51 -14.20 9.80
CA LEU A 24 4.28 -14.14 10.58
C LEU A 24 3.25 -15.17 10.09
N LEU A 25 3.04 -15.25 8.78
CA LEU A 25 2.04 -16.13 8.18
C LEU A 25 2.36 -17.62 8.41
N GLU A 26 3.64 -17.99 8.33
CA GLU A 26 4.11 -19.35 8.64
C GLU A 26 3.93 -19.68 10.13
N GLN A 27 4.18 -18.72 11.02
CA GLN A 27 4.04 -18.91 12.47
C GLN A 27 2.58 -19.10 12.90
N HIS A 28 1.63 -18.62 12.10
CA HIS A 28 0.20 -18.82 12.29
C HIS A 28 -0.36 -20.08 11.59
N GLU A 29 0.50 -20.89 10.94
CA GLU A 29 0.14 -22.14 10.25
C GLU A 29 -1.03 -22.00 9.27
N LEU A 30 -1.13 -20.83 8.63
CA LEU A 30 -2.23 -20.53 7.71
C LEU A 30 -2.12 -21.35 6.43
N ALA A 31 -3.26 -21.78 5.89
CA ALA A 31 -3.28 -22.49 4.61
C ALA A 31 -2.78 -21.57 3.48
N PRO A 32 -1.89 -22.03 2.59
CA PRO A 32 -1.34 -21.20 1.52
C PRO A 32 -2.40 -20.54 0.63
N ASN A 33 -3.52 -21.25 0.39
CA ASN A 33 -4.63 -20.72 -0.42
C ASN A 33 -5.29 -19.50 0.26
N ASP A 34 -5.51 -19.56 1.56
CA ASP A 34 -6.13 -18.46 2.32
C ASP A 34 -5.18 -17.26 2.41
N VAL A 35 -3.88 -17.52 2.59
CA VAL A 35 -2.83 -16.49 2.57
C VAL A 35 -2.81 -15.75 1.23
N ILE A 36 -2.79 -16.48 0.11
CA ILE A 36 -2.77 -15.89 -1.23
C ILE A 36 -4.02 -15.03 -1.46
N ALA A 37 -5.20 -15.53 -1.11
CA ALA A 37 -6.45 -14.78 -1.22
C ALA A 37 -6.44 -13.49 -0.38
N ALA A 38 -5.91 -13.55 0.85
CA ALA A 38 -5.77 -12.38 1.71
C ALA A 38 -4.79 -11.35 1.13
N LEU A 39 -3.65 -11.80 0.59
CA LEU A 39 -2.66 -10.92 -0.03
C LEU A 39 -3.21 -10.18 -1.27
N ASP A 40 -4.06 -10.83 -2.06
CA ASP A 40 -4.73 -10.18 -3.20
C ASP A 40 -5.67 -9.07 -2.74
N ILE A 41 -6.41 -9.28 -1.66
CA ILE A 41 -7.28 -8.25 -1.06
C ILE A 41 -6.43 -7.07 -0.58
N VAL A 42 -5.35 -7.33 0.14
CA VAL A 42 -4.44 -6.29 0.64
C VAL A 42 -3.84 -5.49 -0.51
N LYS A 43 -3.36 -6.18 -1.56
CA LYS A 43 -2.84 -5.53 -2.78
C LYS A 43 -3.86 -4.62 -3.43
N ALA A 44 -5.11 -5.09 -3.59
CA ALA A 44 -6.18 -4.29 -4.17
C ALA A 44 -6.48 -3.03 -3.34
N ASP A 45 -6.48 -3.13 -2.00
CA ASP A 45 -6.71 -2.02 -1.08
C ASP A 45 -5.60 -0.95 -1.20
N PHE A 46 -4.33 -1.34 -1.25
CA PHE A 46 -3.24 -0.38 -1.46
C PHE A 46 -3.29 0.29 -2.83
N ILE A 47 -3.60 -0.45 -3.90
CA ILE A 47 -3.81 0.14 -5.23
C ILE A 47 -4.97 1.15 -5.20
N ALA A 48 -6.07 0.83 -4.52
CA ALA A 48 -7.21 1.74 -4.36
C ALA A 48 -6.83 2.98 -3.56
N LYS A 49 -6.01 2.85 -2.50
CA LYS A 49 -5.48 3.98 -1.72
C LYS A 49 -4.55 4.86 -2.53
N GLU A 50 -3.65 4.30 -3.34
CA GLU A 50 -2.79 5.08 -4.25
C GLU A 50 -3.62 5.90 -5.24
N LYS A 51 -4.63 5.28 -5.84
CA LYS A 51 -5.56 5.97 -6.75
C LYS A 51 -6.37 7.05 -6.04
N SER A 52 -6.88 6.76 -4.84
CA SER A 52 -7.69 7.69 -4.05
C SER A 52 -6.87 8.87 -3.51
N ALA A 53 -5.60 8.65 -3.16
CA ALA A 53 -4.66 9.70 -2.80
C ALA A 53 -4.43 10.68 -3.96
N ALA A 54 -4.39 10.19 -5.20
CA ALA A 54 -4.31 11.04 -6.40
C ALA A 54 -5.59 11.84 -6.67
N VAL A 55 -6.78 11.33 -6.28
CA VAL A 55 -8.07 12.02 -6.47
C VAL A 55 -8.28 13.14 -5.44
N ARG A 56 -7.74 13.01 -4.21
CA ARG A 56 -8.01 13.97 -3.13
C ARG A 56 -7.46 15.38 -3.35
N ASN A 57 -6.51 15.56 -4.27
CA ASN A 57 -5.87 16.86 -4.53
C ASN A 57 -6.53 17.72 -5.62
N LYS A 58 -7.69 17.31 -6.18
CA LYS A 58 -8.38 18.07 -7.25
C LYS A 58 -9.56 18.94 -6.79
N ASN A 59 -9.94 18.90 -5.51
CA ASN A 59 -11.17 19.56 -5.04
C ASN A 59 -10.99 20.95 -4.41
N HIS A 60 -9.81 21.59 -4.46
CA HIS A 60 -9.60 22.90 -3.82
C HIS A 60 -9.46 24.11 -4.77
N ILE A 61 -9.35 23.93 -6.10
CA ILE A 61 -8.96 25.03 -7.00
C ILE A 61 -9.95 25.37 -8.12
N THR A 62 -11.14 24.77 -8.14
CA THR A 62 -12.20 25.15 -9.11
C THR A 62 -13.48 25.57 -8.38
N GLY A 63 -13.34 26.48 -7.42
CA GLY A 63 -14.42 27.38 -6.99
C GLY A 63 -14.34 28.63 -7.86
N SER A 64 -14.84 28.51 -9.08
CA SER A 64 -14.94 29.52 -10.12
C SER A 64 -15.40 30.88 -9.59
N GLN A 65 -14.55 31.89 -9.83
CA GLN A 65 -15.02 33.23 -10.19
C GLN A 65 -16.02 33.10 -11.36
N SER A 66 -17.25 33.56 -11.15
CA SER A 66 -18.30 33.96 -12.12
C SER A 66 -19.60 34.07 -11.31
N CYS A 67 -20.42 35.11 -11.33
CA CYS A 67 -20.63 36.28 -12.19
C CYS A 67 -21.00 37.46 -11.26
N SER A 68 -20.54 38.70 -11.47
CA SER A 68 -21.20 39.74 -12.28
C SER A 68 -22.73 39.70 -12.28
N VAL A 69 -23.32 40.85 -11.92
CA VAL A 69 -24.71 41.34 -12.14
C VAL A 69 -25.79 40.62 -11.32
N GLU A 70 -26.79 41.26 -10.69
CA GLU A 70 -27.65 42.38 -11.10
C GLU A 70 -28.25 43.15 -9.90
N SER A 71 -28.50 44.46 -10.14
CA SER A 71 -29.33 45.46 -9.41
C SER A 71 -28.87 46.05 -8.07
#